data_AF-A0A0F8ZI09-F1
#
_entry.id   AF-A0A0F8ZI09-F1
#
_cell.length_a   1.000
_cell.length_b   1.000
_cell.length_c   1.000
_cell.angle_alpha   90.00
_cell.angle_beta   90.00
_cell.angle_gamma   90.00
#
_symmetry.space_group_name_H-M   'P 1'
#
loop_
_entity.id
_entity.type
_entity.pdbx_description
1 polymer ?
#
loop_
_entity_poly.entity_id
_entity_poly.type
_entity_poly.pdbx_seq_one_letter_code
_entity_poly.pdbx_strand_id
1 'polypeptide(L)'
;AIDFMAWFVYKTHKVNGVSKWDAYAQYLNYHEGWGGYKRGTYKKKQWLMAVANKVKNRASRYGAQLKKCEADLDQSWLERLFS
;
A
#
# COMPACT_ATOMS: atom_id res chain seq x y z
N ALA A 1 -11.75 9.18 -6.71
CA ALA A 1 -11.04 7.88 -6.89
C ALA A 1 -10.24 7.50 -5.65
N ILE A 2 -9.46 8.42 -5.06
CA ILE A 2 -8.72 8.17 -3.83
C ILE A 2 -9.62 7.87 -2.62
N ASP A 3 -10.80 8.49 -2.54
CA ASP A 3 -11.76 8.28 -1.44
C ASP A 3 -12.26 6.85 -1.37
N PHE A 4 -12.50 6.23 -2.54
CA PHE A 4 -12.85 4.82 -2.62
C PHE A 4 -11.72 3.94 -2.07
N MET A 5 -10.47 4.22 -2.43
CA MET A 5 -9.33 3.46 -1.92
C MET A 5 -9.16 3.62 -0.41
N ALA A 6 -9.33 4.84 0.11
CA ALA A 6 -9.27 5.11 1.54
C ALA A 6 -10.38 4.38 2.31
N TRP A 7 -11.62 4.44 1.80
CA TRP A 7 -12.75 3.67 2.34
C TRP A 7 -12.48 2.17 2.28
N PHE A 8 -11.98 1.65 1.17
CA PHE A 8 -11.71 0.22 1.01
C PHE A 8 -10.65 -0.26 2.01
N VAL A 9 -9.52 0.47 2.14
CA VAL A 9 -8.46 0.15 3.10
C VAL A 9 -8.99 0.20 4.54
N TYR A 10 -9.81 1.20 4.88
CA TYR A 10 -10.48 1.29 6.19
C TYR A 10 -11.39 0.09 6.45
N LYS A 11 -12.24 -0.27 5.48
CA LYS A 11 -13.15 -1.42 5.61
C LYS A 11 -12.39 -2.74 5.67
N THR A 12 -11.35 -2.93 4.87
CA THR A 12 -10.47 -4.11 4.92
C THR A 12 -9.84 -4.28 6.30
N HIS A 13 -9.38 -3.17 6.90
CA HIS A 13 -8.86 -3.17 8.27
C HIS A 13 -9.94 -3.61 9.29
N LYS A 14 -11.17 -3.11 9.16
CA LYS A 14 -12.28 -3.49 10.05
C LYS A 14 -12.75 -4.94 9.86
N VAL A 15 -12.74 -5.46 8.64
CA VAL A 15 -13.30 -6.79 8.32
C VAL A 15 -12.29 -7.92 8.54
N ASN A 16 -11.05 -7.74 8.10
CA ASN A 16 -10.03 -8.78 8.10
C ASN A 16 -8.80 -8.44 8.96
N GLY A 17 -8.82 -7.34 9.73
CA GLY A 17 -7.73 -6.97 10.64
C GLY A 17 -6.42 -6.56 9.97
N VAL A 18 -6.40 -6.47 8.64
CA VAL A 18 -5.21 -6.14 7.86
C VAL A 18 -4.78 -4.71 8.17
N SER A 19 -3.49 -4.50 8.42
CA SER A 19 -2.93 -3.16 8.62
C SER A 19 -3.22 -2.28 7.41
N LYS A 20 -3.52 -1.00 7.65
CA LYS A 20 -3.68 -0.01 6.56
C LYS A 20 -2.38 0.14 5.74
N TRP A 21 -1.24 -0.20 6.33
CA TRP A 21 0.09 -0.11 5.74
C TRP A 21 0.58 -1.41 5.09
N ASP A 22 -0.17 -2.51 5.21
CA ASP A 22 0.19 -3.79 4.59
C ASP A 22 -0.35 -3.86 3.14
N ALA A 23 0.40 -3.25 2.22
CA ALA A 23 0.03 -3.23 0.80
C ALA A 23 -0.12 -4.63 0.17
N TYR A 24 0.59 -5.65 0.67
CA TYR A 24 0.47 -7.03 0.19
C TYR A 24 -0.92 -7.57 0.50
N ALA A 25 -1.31 -7.54 1.76
CA ALA A 25 -2.59 -8.07 2.19
C ALA A 25 -3.76 -7.21 1.68
N GLN A 26 -3.60 -5.89 1.57
CA GLN A 26 -4.60 -5.00 0.96
C GLN A 26 -4.87 -5.37 -0.51
N TYR A 27 -3.83 -5.67 -1.28
CA TYR A 27 -3.98 -6.09 -2.67
C TYR A 27 -4.69 -7.45 -2.79
N LEU A 28 -4.35 -8.41 -1.94
CA LEU A 28 -5.05 -9.71 -1.93
C LEU A 28 -6.53 -9.57 -1.56
N ASN A 29 -6.88 -8.68 -0.63
CA ASN A 29 -8.27 -8.38 -0.30
C ASN A 29 -9.02 -7.72 -1.46
N TYR A 30 -8.36 -6.81 -2.17
CA TYR A 30 -8.94 -6.16 -3.35
C TYR A 30 -9.23 -7.16 -4.47
N HIS A 31 -8.29 -8.08 -4.74
CA HIS A 31 -8.44 -9.05 -5.81
C HIS A 31 -9.44 -10.16 -5.50
N GLU A 32 -9.39 -10.74 -4.29
CA GLU A 32 -10.24 -11.88 -3.92
C GLU A 32 -11.57 -11.45 -3.29
N GLY A 33 -11.73 -10.16 -2.96
CA GLY A 33 -12.73 -9.67 -2.03
C GLY A 33 -12.43 -10.09 -0.57
N TRP A 34 -13.09 -9.45 0.39
CA TRP A 34 -12.87 -9.73 1.82
C TRP A 34 -13.16 -11.18 2.20
N GLY A 35 -14.23 -11.77 1.65
CA GLY A 35 -14.60 -13.17 1.91
C GLY A 35 -13.64 -14.17 1.28
N GLY A 36 -13.17 -13.92 0.06
CA GLY A 36 -12.18 -14.77 -0.61
C GLY A 36 -10.83 -14.73 0.10
N TYR A 37 -10.38 -13.54 0.50
CA TYR A 37 -9.18 -13.39 1.33
C TYR A 37 -9.29 -14.15 2.65
N LYS A 38 -10.41 -14.01 3.37
CA LYS A 38 -10.66 -14.72 4.64
C LYS A 38 -10.65 -16.24 4.47
N ARG A 39 -11.18 -16.75 3.34
CA ARG A 39 -11.12 -18.18 2.99
C ARG A 39 -9.75 -18.63 2.47
N GLY A 40 -8.81 -17.72 2.23
CA GLY A 40 -7.48 -18.03 1.74
C GLY A 40 -7.43 -18.48 0.27
N THR A 41 -8.39 -18.10 -0.56
CA THR A 41 -8.47 -18.56 -1.96
C THR A 41 -7.29 -18.11 -2.83
N TYR A 42 -6.57 -17.06 -2.42
CA TYR A 42 -5.32 -16.62 -3.06
C TYR A 42 -4.17 -17.63 -2.92
N LYS A 43 -4.20 -18.51 -1.90
CA LYS A 43 -3.12 -19.50 -1.65
C LYS A 43 -2.97 -20.50 -2.81
N LYS A 44 -4.04 -20.71 -3.58
CA LYS A 44 -4.04 -21.55 -4.79
C LYS A 44 -3.57 -20.81 -6.05
N LYS A 45 -3.34 -19.49 -5.96
CA LYS A 45 -2.99 -18.61 -7.08
C LYS A 45 -1.57 -18.06 -6.88
N GLN A 46 -0.56 -18.86 -7.21
CA GLN A 46 0.85 -18.45 -7.04
C GLN A 46 1.18 -17.14 -7.76
N TRP A 47 0.63 -16.96 -8.97
CA TRP A 47 0.77 -15.73 -9.74
C TRP A 47 0.24 -14.50 -8.98
N LEU A 48 -0.87 -14.64 -8.25
CA LEU A 48 -1.48 -13.54 -7.50
C LEU A 48 -0.63 -13.13 -6.31
N MET A 49 -0.07 -14.10 -5.58
CA MET A 49 0.87 -13.82 -4.49
C MET A 49 2.15 -13.16 -5.00
N ALA A 50 2.63 -13.55 -6.18
CA ALA A 50 3.77 -12.89 -6.81
C ALA A 50 3.46 -11.43 -7.19
N VAL A 51 2.26 -11.14 -7.71
CA VAL A 51 1.83 -9.76 -8.00
C VAL A 51 1.66 -8.95 -6.71
N ALA A 52 1.06 -9.52 -5.66
CA ALA A 52 0.93 -8.86 -4.36
C ALA A 52 2.30 -8.47 -3.78
N ASN A 53 3.32 -9.32 -3.95
CA ASN A 53 4.70 -8.99 -3.59
C ASN A 53 5.28 -7.83 -4.42
N LYS A 54 5.02 -7.79 -5.73
CA LYS A 54 5.41 -6.64 -6.57
C LYS A 54 4.76 -5.34 -6.08
N VAL A 55 3.48 -5.39 -5.69
CA VAL A 55 2.75 -4.24 -5.15
C VAL A 55 3.35 -3.79 -3.82
N LYS A 56 3.65 -4.71 -2.90
CA LYS A 56 4.35 -4.42 -1.64
C LYS A 56 5.67 -3.68 -1.89
N ASN A 57 6.50 -4.20 -2.79
CA ASN A 57 7.80 -3.62 -3.10
C ASN A 57 7.66 -2.21 -3.70
N ARG A 58 6.66 -2.01 -4.57
CA ARG A 58 6.36 -0.69 -5.14
C ARG A 58 5.90 0.30 -4.05
N ALA A 59 5.01 -0.13 -3.15
CA ALA A 59 4.54 0.70 -2.05
C ALA A 59 5.70 1.15 -1.14
N SER A 60 6.62 0.24 -0.78
CA SER A 60 7.82 0.59 -0.01
C SER A 60 8.71 1.59 -0.74
N ARG A 61 8.93 1.40 -2.05
CA ARG A 61 9.73 2.33 -2.87
C ARG A 61 9.11 3.72 -2.89
N TYR A 62 7.81 3.81 -3.17
CA TYR A 62 7.11 5.09 -3.24
C TYR A 62 7.03 5.78 -1.88
N GLY A 63 6.89 5.02 -0.79
CA GLY A 63 6.96 5.57 0.56
C GLY A 63 8.34 6.16 0.90
N ALA A 64 9.42 5.52 0.46
CA ALA A 64 10.77 6.08 0.63
C ALA A 64 10.99 7.33 -0.24
N GLN A 65 10.51 7.31 -1.49
CA GLN A 65 10.58 8.47 -2.39
C GLN A 65 9.78 9.65 -1.85
N LEU A 66 8.56 9.42 -1.36
CA LEU A 66 7.71 10.47 -0.80
C LEU A 66 8.40 11.17 0.38
N LYS A 67 8.95 10.41 1.33
CA LYS A 67 9.70 10.97 2.47
C LYS A 67 10.88 11.84 2.04
N LYS A 68 11.57 11.45 0.96
CA LYS A 68 12.67 12.24 0.41
C LYS A 68 12.13 13.53 -0.23
N CYS A 69 11.10 13.42 -1.06
CA CYS A 69 10.51 14.57 -1.73
C CYS A 69 9.91 15.58 -0.74
N GLU A 70 9.28 15.13 0.34
CA GLU A 70 8.81 16.00 1.42
C GLU A 70 9.97 16.77 2.05
N ALA A 71 11.08 16.10 2.37
CA ALA A 71 12.28 16.76 2.88
C ALA A 71 12.84 17.81 1.90
N ASP A 72 12.89 17.50 0.60
CA ASP A 72 13.35 18.44 -0.43
C ASP A 72 12.41 19.66 -0.54
N LEU A 73 11.09 19.44 -0.42
CA LEU A 73 10.07 20.50 -0.50
C LEU A 73 10.04 21.40 0.74
N ASP A 74 10.31 20.85 1.93
CA ASP A 74 10.33 21.57 3.21
C ASP A 74 11.63 22.37 3.43
N GLN A 75 12.67 22.17 2.61
CA GLN A 75 13.88 22.99 2.67
C GLN A 75 13.57 24.47 2.39
N SER A 76 14.01 25.33 3.30
CA SER A 76 13.92 26.78 3.14
C SER A 76 14.78 27.26 1.95
N TRP A 77 14.43 28.43 1.42
CA TRP A 77 15.17 29.04 0.32
C TRP A 77 16.66 29.29 0.66
N LEU A 78 16.97 29.53 1.94
CA LEU A 78 18.34 29.70 2.43
C LEU A 78 19.10 28.38 2.44
N GLU A 79 18.50 27.29 2.94
CA GLU A 79 19.13 25.96 2.97
C GLU A 79 19.45 25.46 1.57
N ARG A 80 18.59 25.77 0.58
CA ARG A 80 18.81 25.40 -0.83
C ARG A 80 19.96 26.16 -1.50
N LEU A 81 20.33 27.34 -0.99
CA LEU A 81 21.41 28.17 -1.54
C LEU A 81 22.80 27.71 -1.12
N PHE A 82 22.90 26.95 -0.03
CA PHE A 82 24.17 26.47 0.54
C PHE A 82 24.33 24.94 0.52
N SER A 83 23.37 24.23 -0.08
CA SER A 83 23.40 22.78 -0.31
C SER A 83 24.07 22.39 -1.62
#